data_AF-A0A2N3C701-F1
#
_entry.id   AF-A0A2N3C701-F1
#
_cell.length_a   1.000
_cell.length_b   1.000
_cell.length_c   1.000
_cell.angle_alpha   90.00
_cell.angle_beta   90.00
_cell.angle_gamma   90.00
#
_symmetry.space_group_name_H-M   'P 1'
#
loop_
_entity.id
_entity.type
_entity.pdbx_description
1 polymer ?
#
loop_
_entity_poly.entity_id
_entity_poly.type
_entity_poly.pdbx_seq_one_letter_code
_entity_poly.pdbx_strand_id
1 'polypeptide(L)'
;EVQAEAILNMRLRSLRRLEEIELVAERDRLIEERAEIEDLLDDDRQQWGRIADELRATRKAFGRDAPGGARRTSFAEAGAAAEMPLEAMIEREPVTVICSAMGWIRALKGHVAPDTALKFKDGDGPRFLIHAETTDRLILFGSNGRAYTLACANLPGGRGMGEPVRLMTDLPNEAEIVALLVHRPGGRLLVASDAGDGFLAPEDEVVAQTRAGKQVLNLRAGTRAQVCRRFAGDHVAVVGENRKLLVFDAAELPEMGRAKGVRLQKYKDGGLSDARGIALAEGLSWRDPAGRTRSETDLSEWLAKRATAGRMAPRGFPRDNRFG
;
A
#
# COMPACT_ATOMS: atom_id res chain seq x y z
N GLU A 1 50.83 36.74 -60.80
CA GLU A 1 49.81 37.18 -61.77
C GLU A 1 48.91 38.28 -61.19
N VAL A 2 48.32 38.11 -60.00
CA VAL A 2 47.41 39.11 -59.36
C VAL A 2 47.99 40.54 -59.25
N GLN A 3 49.24 40.71 -58.82
CA GLN A 3 49.86 42.05 -58.74
C GLN A 3 50.04 42.70 -60.12
N ALA A 4 50.40 41.91 -61.14
CA ALA A 4 50.57 42.41 -62.50
C ALA A 4 49.23 42.84 -63.10
N GLU A 5 48.17 42.07 -62.85
CA GLU A 5 46.80 42.40 -63.25
C GLU A 5 46.27 43.66 -62.52
N ALA A 6 46.58 43.82 -61.23
CA ALA A 6 46.21 45.02 -60.47
C ALA A 6 46.88 46.29 -61.04
N ILE A 7 48.16 46.21 -61.42
CA ILE A 7 48.89 47.32 -62.07
C ILE A 7 48.29 47.64 -63.45
N LEU A 8 47.99 46.61 -64.26
CA LEU A 8 47.40 46.80 -65.60
C LEU A 8 45.99 47.40 -65.55
N ASN A 9 45.23 47.12 -64.50
CA ASN A 9 43.90 47.68 -64.29
C ASN A 9 43.88 49.06 -63.60
N MET A 10 45.04 49.67 -63.33
CA MET A 10 45.09 51.01 -62.74
C MET A 10 44.50 52.06 -63.69
N ARG A 11 43.62 52.92 -63.15
CA ARG A 11 43.03 54.03 -63.92
C ARG A 11 43.97 55.23 -63.86
N LEU A 12 44.10 55.98 -64.96
CA LEU A 12 44.93 57.21 -65.00
C LEU A 12 44.57 58.25 -63.91
N ARG A 13 43.30 58.28 -63.47
CA ARG A 13 42.87 59.14 -62.37
C ARG A 13 43.57 58.82 -61.05
N SER A 14 43.92 57.54 -60.84
CA SER A 14 44.53 56.90 -59.65
C SER A 14 46.03 57.19 -59.47
N LEU A 15 46.62 57.95 -60.39
CA LEU A 15 48.03 58.33 -60.40
C LEU A 15 48.24 59.78 -59.90
N ARG A 16 47.25 60.36 -59.21
CA ARG A 16 47.38 61.70 -58.61
C ARG A 16 48.13 61.59 -57.29
N ARG A 17 48.95 62.60 -56.99
CA ARG A 17 49.70 62.69 -55.72
C ARG A 17 48.81 62.61 -54.47
N LEU A 18 47.56 63.06 -54.54
CA LEU A 18 46.60 62.94 -53.42
C LEU A 18 46.22 61.48 -53.14
N GLU A 19 45.98 60.68 -54.18
CA GLU A 19 45.63 59.26 -54.00
C GLU A 19 46.85 58.46 -53.55
N GLU A 20 48.06 58.83 -53.99
CA GLU A 20 49.30 58.24 -53.46
C GLU A 20 49.41 58.44 -51.94
N ILE A 21 49.12 59.65 -51.44
CA ILE A 21 49.12 59.95 -50.00
C ILE A 21 48.06 59.12 -49.26
N GLU A 22 46.85 59.01 -49.81
CA GLU A 22 45.77 58.20 -49.21
C GLU A 22 46.13 56.71 -49.18
N LEU A 23 46.72 56.17 -50.25
CA LEU A 23 47.16 54.78 -50.33
C LEU A 23 48.31 54.48 -49.37
N VAL A 24 49.25 55.42 -49.21
CA VAL A 24 50.32 55.30 -48.21
C VAL A 24 49.72 55.28 -46.80
N ALA A 25 48.77 56.17 -46.49
CA ALA A 25 48.11 56.19 -45.19
C ALA A 25 47.23 54.95 -44.93
N GLU A 26 46.57 54.41 -45.95
CA GLU A 26 45.82 53.16 -45.85
C GLU A 26 46.76 51.96 -45.63
N ARG A 27 47.85 51.87 -46.41
CA ARG A 27 48.87 50.85 -46.23
C ARG A 27 49.42 50.88 -44.81
N ASP A 28 49.77 52.06 -44.30
CA ASP A 28 50.37 52.19 -42.96
C ASP A 28 49.39 51.74 -41.87
N ARG A 29 48.09 52.09 -41.98
CA ARG A 29 47.03 51.57 -41.09
C ARG A 29 46.87 50.06 -41.17
N LEU A 30 46.89 49.48 -42.38
CA LEU A 30 46.77 48.03 -42.57
C LEU A 30 47.99 47.28 -42.03
N ILE A 31 49.18 47.90 -42.07
CA ILE A 31 50.39 47.34 -41.46
C ILE A 31 50.26 47.33 -39.93
N GLU A 32 49.76 48.42 -39.33
CA GLU A 32 49.48 48.49 -37.89
C GLU A 32 48.42 47.46 -37.47
N GLU A 33 47.28 47.40 -38.17
CA GLU A 33 46.22 46.41 -37.90
C GLU A 33 46.72 44.97 -38.03
N ARG A 34 47.52 44.69 -39.06
CA ARG A 34 48.13 43.36 -39.23
C ARG A 34 49.04 43.01 -38.06
N ALA A 35 49.89 43.94 -37.61
CA ALA A 35 50.78 43.71 -36.47
C ALA A 35 49.99 43.43 -35.19
N GLU A 36 48.93 44.19 -34.92
CA GLU A 36 48.05 43.94 -33.76
C GLU A 36 47.39 42.56 -33.81
N ILE A 37 46.92 42.14 -34.99
CA ILE A 37 46.30 40.82 -35.18
C ILE A 37 47.33 39.70 -35.04
N GLU A 38 48.53 39.86 -35.63
CA GLU A 38 49.61 38.87 -35.53
C GLU A 38 50.08 38.72 -34.07
N ASP A 39 50.28 39.83 -33.34
CA ASP A 39 50.61 39.82 -31.92
C ASP A 39 49.53 39.12 -31.07
N LEU A 40 48.25 39.35 -31.39
CA LEU A 40 47.14 38.67 -30.73
C LEU A 40 47.12 37.16 -31.06
N LEU A 41 47.42 36.76 -32.29
CA LEU A 41 47.42 35.36 -32.72
C LEU A 41 48.61 34.58 -32.13
N ASP A 42 49.74 35.23 -31.90
CA ASP A 42 50.96 34.61 -31.41
C ASP A 42 51.01 34.46 -29.87
N ASP A 43 50.17 35.20 -29.12
CA ASP A 43 50.12 35.15 -27.65
C ASP A 43 48.75 34.71 -27.09
N ASP A 44 48.66 33.44 -26.69
CA ASP A 44 47.50 32.86 -25.99
C ASP A 44 47.01 33.72 -24.80
N ARG A 45 47.91 34.38 -24.05
CA ARG A 45 47.50 35.20 -22.90
C ARG A 45 46.72 36.44 -23.35
N GLN A 46 47.12 37.05 -24.46
CA GLN A 46 46.41 38.18 -25.03
C GLN A 46 45.04 37.77 -25.58
N GLN A 47 44.95 36.58 -26.20
CA GLN A 47 43.68 36.02 -26.64
C GLN A 47 42.71 35.81 -25.47
N TRP A 48 43.17 35.19 -24.40
CA TRP A 48 42.36 35.01 -23.18
C TRP A 48 41.99 36.34 -22.52
N GLY A 49 42.87 37.34 -22.57
CA GLY A 49 42.57 38.70 -22.15
C GLY A 49 41.43 39.31 -22.95
N ARG A 50 41.50 39.23 -24.28
CA ARG A 50 40.48 39.74 -25.19
C ARG A 50 39.13 39.05 -24.99
N ILE A 51 39.12 37.71 -24.89
CA ILE A 51 37.92 36.93 -24.60
C ILE A 51 37.30 37.35 -23.26
N ALA A 52 38.13 37.54 -22.22
CA ALA A 52 37.64 37.96 -20.91
C ALA A 52 36.98 39.34 -20.97
N ASP A 53 37.54 40.29 -21.73
CA ASP A 53 36.98 41.62 -21.92
C ASP A 53 35.65 41.56 -22.69
N GLU A 54 35.55 40.75 -23.74
CA GLU A 54 34.32 40.55 -24.51
C GLU A 54 33.22 39.89 -23.66
N LEU A 55 33.57 38.90 -22.82
CA LEU A 55 32.65 38.29 -21.87
C LEU A 55 32.18 39.27 -20.78
N ARG A 56 33.07 40.15 -20.29
CA ARG A 56 32.71 41.21 -19.33
C ARG A 56 31.76 42.22 -19.98
N ALA A 57 32.02 42.64 -21.21
CA ALA A 57 31.15 43.54 -21.96
C ALA A 57 29.76 42.91 -22.19
N THR A 58 29.71 41.63 -22.57
CA THR A 58 28.47 40.87 -22.76
C THR A 58 27.70 40.74 -21.45
N ARG A 59 28.38 40.43 -20.34
CA ARG A 59 27.77 40.38 -19.00
C ARG A 59 27.25 41.75 -18.56
N LYS A 60 27.88 42.85 -18.93
CA LYS A 60 27.38 44.20 -18.63
C LYS A 60 26.10 44.51 -19.42
N ALA A 61 26.03 44.09 -20.67
CA ALA A 61 24.87 44.31 -21.54
C ALA A 61 23.67 43.40 -21.19
N PHE A 62 23.91 42.15 -20.78
CA PHE A 62 22.87 41.12 -20.64
C PHE A 62 22.87 40.36 -19.30
N GLY A 63 23.76 40.69 -18.38
CA GLY A 63 23.86 40.01 -17.09
C GLY A 63 22.76 40.41 -16.12
N ARG A 64 22.91 39.94 -14.87
CA ARG A 64 21.91 40.13 -13.80
C ARG A 64 21.46 41.58 -13.58
N ASP A 65 22.37 42.52 -13.82
CA ASP A 65 22.20 43.95 -13.55
C ASP A 65 21.58 44.69 -14.74
N ALA A 66 21.39 44.02 -15.89
CA ALA A 66 20.70 44.56 -17.06
C ALA A 66 19.17 44.53 -16.87
N PRO A 67 18.41 45.41 -17.55
CA PRO A 67 16.95 45.38 -17.50
C PRO A 67 16.39 44.01 -17.88
N GLY A 68 15.72 43.34 -16.93
CA GLY A 68 15.17 41.99 -17.12
C GLY A 68 16.17 40.84 -16.95
N GLY A 69 17.43 41.11 -16.62
CA GLY A 69 18.46 40.08 -16.40
C GLY A 69 18.45 39.43 -15.02
N ALA A 70 17.72 40.01 -14.06
CA ALA A 70 17.60 39.44 -12.72
C ALA A 70 16.94 38.05 -12.77
N ARG A 71 17.50 37.10 -12.01
CA ARG A 71 16.96 35.75 -11.91
C ARG A 71 15.55 35.79 -11.34
N ARG A 72 14.60 35.22 -12.08
CA ARG A 72 13.17 35.18 -11.68
C ARG A 72 12.83 34.07 -10.70
N THR A 73 13.65 33.02 -10.63
CA THR A 73 13.44 31.86 -9.75
C THR A 73 14.28 31.96 -8.49
N SER A 74 13.73 31.53 -7.36
CA SER A 74 14.46 31.29 -6.11
C SER A 74 14.71 29.80 -5.93
N PHE A 75 15.64 29.47 -5.02
CA PHE A 75 15.75 28.11 -4.52
C PHE A 75 14.78 27.95 -3.35
N ALA A 76 14.05 26.85 -3.33
CA ALA A 76 13.21 26.44 -2.22
C ALA A 76 13.49 24.96 -1.92
N GLU A 77 13.38 24.57 -0.65
CA GLU A 77 13.33 23.16 -0.31
C GLU A 77 12.02 22.57 -0.85
N ALA A 78 12.12 21.42 -1.49
CA ALA A 78 10.93 20.71 -1.96
C ALA A 78 10.10 20.32 -0.73
N GLY A 79 8.94 20.96 -0.55
CA GLY A 79 7.96 20.49 0.41
C GLY A 79 7.61 19.05 0.08
N ALA A 80 7.46 18.20 1.10
CA ALA A 80 6.93 16.86 0.92
C ALA A 80 5.56 17.00 0.24
N ALA A 81 5.48 16.65 -1.05
CA ALA A 81 4.20 16.53 -1.71
C ALA A 81 3.43 15.45 -0.94
N ALA A 82 2.35 15.86 -0.26
CA ALA A 82 1.43 14.88 0.28
C ALA A 82 0.89 14.10 -0.93
N GLU A 83 1.36 12.86 -1.11
CA GLU A 83 0.78 11.94 -2.08
C GLU A 83 -0.69 11.82 -1.70
N MET A 84 -1.55 12.48 -2.46
CA MET A 84 -2.99 12.35 -2.26
C MET A 84 -3.35 10.93 -2.72
N PRO A 85 -3.76 10.04 -1.80
CA PRO A 85 -4.10 8.67 -2.17
C PRO A 85 -5.26 8.71 -3.16
N LEU A 86 -5.27 7.86 -4.19
CA LEU A 86 -6.39 7.79 -5.15
C LEU A 86 -7.73 7.55 -4.44
N GLU A 87 -7.70 6.94 -3.26
CA GLU A 87 -8.83 6.74 -2.36
C GLU A 87 -9.49 8.05 -1.92
N ALA A 88 -8.75 9.17 -1.85
CA ALA A 88 -9.30 10.48 -1.51
C ALA A 88 -10.17 11.09 -2.63
N MET A 89 -10.11 10.55 -3.85
CA MET A 89 -11.03 10.90 -4.93
C MET A 89 -12.33 10.09 -4.92
N ILE A 90 -12.42 9.05 -4.07
CA ILE A 90 -13.60 8.19 -3.96
C ILE A 90 -14.57 8.81 -2.96
N GLU A 91 -15.80 9.07 -3.38
CA GLU A 91 -16.85 9.53 -2.50
C GLU A 91 -17.17 8.47 -1.44
N ARG A 92 -17.13 8.87 -0.17
CA ARG A 92 -17.38 8.00 0.99
C ARG A 92 -18.87 7.76 1.14
N GLU A 93 -19.36 6.63 0.63
CA GLU A 93 -20.75 6.20 0.73
C GLU A 93 -20.87 4.94 1.60
N PRO A 94 -21.93 4.81 2.43
CA PRO A 94 -22.20 3.58 3.16
C PRO A 94 -22.57 2.45 2.19
N VAL A 95 -21.96 1.28 2.36
CA VAL A 95 -22.25 0.07 1.58
C VAL A 95 -22.40 -1.15 2.48
N THR A 96 -23.22 -2.11 2.05
CA THR A 96 -23.29 -3.43 2.68
C THR A 96 -22.66 -4.46 1.77
N VAL A 97 -21.55 -5.02 2.24
CA VAL A 97 -20.84 -6.08 1.54
C VAL A 97 -21.45 -7.42 1.92
N ILE A 98 -21.84 -8.18 0.90
CA ILE A 98 -22.41 -9.51 1.04
C ILE A 98 -21.45 -10.48 0.37
N CYS A 99 -21.05 -11.53 1.09
CA CYS A 99 -20.31 -12.64 0.52
C CYS A 99 -21.00 -13.96 0.86
N SER A 100 -21.28 -14.76 -0.16
CA SER A 100 -21.97 -16.04 -0.03
C SER A 100 -21.07 -17.17 0.46
N ALA A 101 -21.67 -18.32 0.75
CA ALA A 101 -20.94 -19.52 1.16
C ALA A 101 -19.99 -20.03 0.07
N MET A 102 -20.38 -19.93 -1.20
CA MET A 102 -19.56 -20.26 -2.36
C MET A 102 -18.60 -19.12 -2.79
N GLY A 103 -18.55 -18.01 -2.06
CA GLY A 103 -17.61 -16.92 -2.33
C GLY A 103 -18.02 -15.96 -3.44
N TRP A 104 -19.33 -15.80 -3.68
CA TRP A 104 -19.87 -14.73 -4.51
C TRP A 104 -19.98 -13.45 -3.68
N ILE A 105 -19.35 -12.36 -4.13
CA ILE A 105 -19.31 -11.08 -3.42
C ILE A 105 -20.04 -9.98 -4.18
N ARG A 106 -20.77 -9.12 -3.46
CA ARG A 106 -21.39 -7.89 -3.98
C ARG A 106 -21.50 -6.81 -2.92
N ALA A 107 -21.59 -5.56 -3.36
CA ALA A 107 -21.85 -4.40 -2.50
C ALA A 107 -23.23 -3.79 -2.80
N LEU A 108 -24.10 -3.74 -1.79
CA LEU A 108 -25.35 -2.98 -1.84
C LEU A 108 -25.10 -1.54 -1.39
N LYS A 109 -25.78 -0.58 -2.00
CA LYS A 109 -25.77 0.81 -1.53
C LYS A 109 -26.54 0.91 -0.21
N GLY A 110 -25.97 1.62 0.76
CA GLY A 110 -26.51 1.79 2.11
C GLY A 110 -26.21 0.61 3.05
N HIS A 111 -26.47 0.85 4.34
CA HIS A 111 -26.42 -0.20 5.37
C HIS A 111 -27.78 -0.88 5.48
N VAL A 112 -27.88 -2.10 4.95
CA VAL A 112 -29.11 -2.90 5.02
C VAL A 112 -29.15 -3.71 6.32
N ALA A 113 -30.34 -3.99 6.84
CA ALA A 113 -30.47 -4.74 8.09
C ALA A 113 -29.92 -6.18 7.93
N PRO A 114 -29.26 -6.77 8.95
CA PRO A 114 -28.66 -8.10 8.85
C PRO A 114 -29.63 -9.23 8.53
N ASP A 115 -30.91 -9.06 8.84
CA ASP A 115 -32.03 -9.97 8.61
C ASP A 115 -32.72 -9.79 7.23
N THR A 116 -32.19 -8.89 6.40
CA THR A 116 -32.72 -8.65 5.06
C THR A 116 -32.69 -9.94 4.24
N ALA A 117 -33.81 -10.28 3.59
CA ALA A 117 -33.88 -11.43 2.71
C ALA A 117 -33.02 -11.21 1.46
N LEU A 118 -31.96 -12.01 1.32
CA LEU A 118 -31.01 -11.93 0.21
C LEU A 118 -31.21 -13.10 -0.76
N LYS A 119 -31.17 -12.80 -2.06
CA LYS A 119 -31.13 -13.82 -3.11
C LYS A 119 -29.70 -14.27 -3.38
N PHE A 120 -29.52 -15.57 -3.56
CA PHE A 120 -28.25 -16.25 -3.89
C PHE A 120 -28.44 -17.12 -5.14
N LYS A 121 -27.34 -17.67 -5.67
CA LYS A 121 -27.41 -18.68 -6.73
C LYS A 121 -27.98 -20.00 -6.20
N ASP A 122 -28.47 -20.83 -7.11
CA ASP A 122 -28.97 -22.17 -6.78
C ASP A 122 -27.87 -23.00 -6.10
N GLY A 123 -28.18 -23.54 -4.93
CA GLY A 123 -27.24 -24.30 -4.10
C GLY A 123 -26.30 -23.46 -3.24
N ASP A 124 -26.36 -22.12 -3.32
CA ASP A 124 -25.56 -21.20 -2.52
C ASP A 124 -26.39 -20.58 -1.37
N GLY A 125 -25.71 -20.00 -0.38
CA GLY A 125 -26.35 -19.44 0.81
C GLY A 125 -25.59 -18.28 1.45
N PRO A 126 -26.19 -17.63 2.47
CA PRO A 126 -25.55 -16.52 3.17
C PRO A 126 -24.35 -17.00 3.99
N ARG A 127 -23.26 -16.21 4.02
CA ARG A 127 -22.10 -16.46 4.90
C ARG A 127 -21.61 -15.20 5.62
N PHE A 128 -21.40 -14.11 4.88
CA PHE A 128 -20.94 -12.84 5.44
C PHE A 128 -21.83 -11.68 4.99
N LEU A 129 -22.18 -10.81 5.94
CA LEU A 129 -22.85 -9.53 5.72
C LEU A 129 -22.14 -8.50 6.59
N ILE A 130 -21.58 -7.46 5.97
CA ILE A 130 -20.72 -6.50 6.64
C ILE A 130 -21.10 -5.08 6.20
N HIS A 131 -21.31 -4.21 7.16
CA HIS A 131 -21.42 -2.78 6.91
C HIS A 131 -20.02 -2.18 6.76
N ALA A 132 -19.81 -1.48 5.66
CA ALA A 132 -18.56 -0.83 5.31
C ALA A 132 -18.85 0.49 4.60
N GLU A 133 -17.81 1.17 4.18
CA GLU A 133 -17.85 2.35 3.33
C GLU A 133 -17.08 2.08 2.03
N THR A 134 -17.39 2.81 0.97
CA THR A 134 -16.72 2.67 -0.35
C THR A 134 -15.20 2.82 -0.26
N THR A 135 -14.71 3.67 0.64
CA THR A 135 -13.28 3.93 0.91
C THR A 135 -12.63 2.82 1.74
N ASP A 136 -13.39 1.92 2.35
CA ASP A 136 -12.84 0.87 3.20
C ASP A 136 -12.14 -0.22 2.40
N ARG A 137 -11.18 -0.87 3.07
CA ARG A 137 -10.55 -2.10 2.61
C ARG A 137 -11.10 -3.27 3.41
N LEU A 138 -11.36 -4.38 2.75
CA LEU A 138 -11.73 -5.64 3.39
C LEU A 138 -10.54 -6.57 3.45
N ILE A 139 -10.42 -7.30 4.55
CA ILE A 139 -9.52 -8.44 4.73
C ILE A 139 -10.35 -9.71 4.56
N LEU A 140 -10.05 -10.46 3.51
CA LEU A 140 -10.54 -11.81 3.29
C LEU A 140 -9.46 -12.80 3.73
N PHE A 141 -9.77 -13.67 4.69
CA PHE A 141 -8.84 -14.69 5.16
C PHE A 141 -9.21 -16.06 4.61
N GLY A 142 -8.27 -16.70 3.90
CA GLY A 142 -8.45 -18.03 3.33
C GLY A 142 -8.05 -19.15 4.29
N SER A 143 -8.65 -20.31 4.11
CA SER A 143 -8.28 -21.57 4.80
C SER A 143 -6.85 -22.03 4.49
N ASN A 144 -6.22 -21.48 3.46
CA ASN A 144 -4.79 -21.64 3.13
C ASN A 144 -3.85 -20.75 3.98
N GLY A 145 -4.38 -20.00 4.95
CA GLY A 145 -3.60 -19.14 5.84
C GLY A 145 -3.13 -17.83 5.20
N ARG A 146 -3.68 -17.47 4.03
CA ARG A 146 -3.40 -16.20 3.35
C ARG A 146 -4.50 -15.19 3.59
N ALA A 147 -4.10 -13.93 3.73
CA ALA A 147 -5.01 -12.79 3.74
C ALA A 147 -4.99 -12.10 2.38
N TYR A 148 -6.16 -11.67 1.93
CA TYR A 148 -6.36 -10.97 0.67
C TYR A 148 -7.05 -9.64 0.97
N THR A 149 -6.66 -8.59 0.26
CA THR A 149 -7.23 -7.25 0.45
C THR A 149 -8.12 -6.89 -0.72
N LEU A 150 -9.36 -6.50 -0.44
CA LEU A 150 -10.34 -6.06 -1.43
C LEU A 150 -10.71 -4.61 -1.12
N ALA A 151 -10.68 -3.73 -2.12
CA ALA A 151 -11.22 -2.38 -1.97
C ALA A 151 -12.74 -2.41 -2.15
N CYS A 152 -13.49 -1.81 -1.23
CA CYS A 152 -14.95 -1.76 -1.31
C CYS A 152 -15.45 -1.09 -2.60
N ALA A 153 -14.76 -0.05 -3.06
CA ALA A 153 -15.06 0.65 -4.31
C ALA A 153 -14.99 -0.23 -5.57
N ASN A 154 -14.20 -1.32 -5.53
CA ASN A 154 -14.02 -2.22 -6.67
C ASN A 154 -15.00 -3.40 -6.66
N LEU A 155 -15.82 -3.55 -5.61
CA LEU A 155 -16.77 -4.65 -5.52
C LEU A 155 -17.91 -4.48 -6.54
N PRO A 156 -18.46 -5.59 -7.08
CA PRO A 156 -19.55 -5.49 -8.03
C PRO A 156 -20.78 -4.94 -7.30
N GLY A 157 -21.51 -4.05 -7.97
CA GLY A 157 -22.71 -3.43 -7.42
C GLY A 157 -23.84 -4.43 -7.14
N GLY A 158 -24.87 -3.95 -6.45
CA GLY A 158 -25.97 -4.79 -5.95
C GLY A 158 -26.90 -5.45 -6.97
N ARG A 159 -26.69 -5.25 -8.28
CA ARG A 159 -27.51 -5.91 -9.32
C ARG A 159 -27.05 -7.35 -9.52
N GLY A 160 -27.99 -8.29 -9.52
CA GLY A 160 -27.70 -9.72 -9.68
C GLY A 160 -27.15 -10.39 -8.41
N MET A 161 -26.42 -11.49 -8.57
CA MET A 161 -25.91 -12.31 -7.45
C MET A 161 -24.46 -11.99 -7.06
N GLY A 162 -23.87 -10.94 -7.63
CA GLY A 162 -22.45 -10.58 -7.47
C GLY A 162 -21.54 -11.32 -8.44
N GLU A 163 -20.25 -11.36 -8.10
CA GLU A 163 -19.21 -12.06 -8.86
C GLU A 163 -18.38 -12.96 -7.93
N PRO A 164 -17.74 -14.03 -8.45
CA PRO A 164 -16.82 -14.82 -7.65
C PRO A 164 -15.66 -13.96 -7.14
N VAL A 165 -15.38 -13.98 -5.84
CA VAL A 165 -14.27 -13.20 -5.22
C VAL A 165 -12.89 -13.56 -5.79
N ARG A 166 -12.81 -14.75 -6.40
CA ARG A 166 -11.63 -15.26 -7.12
C ARG A 166 -11.31 -14.46 -8.39
N LEU A 167 -12.27 -13.70 -8.93
CA LEU A 167 -12.00 -12.76 -10.02
C LEU A 167 -11.26 -11.49 -9.55
N MET A 168 -11.16 -11.28 -8.23
CA MET A 168 -10.45 -10.15 -7.63
C MET A 168 -9.19 -10.60 -6.86
N THR A 169 -9.13 -11.86 -6.46
CA THR A 169 -8.07 -12.44 -5.62
C THR A 169 -7.61 -13.78 -6.17
N ASP A 170 -6.32 -14.11 -6.02
CA ASP A 170 -5.80 -15.42 -6.42
C ASP A 170 -6.01 -16.45 -5.29
N LEU A 171 -7.25 -16.55 -4.81
CA LEU A 171 -7.67 -17.56 -3.84
C LEU A 171 -7.79 -18.91 -4.59
N PRO A 172 -7.08 -19.98 -4.19
CA PRO A 172 -7.17 -21.30 -4.81
C PRO A 172 -8.54 -21.95 -4.61
N ASN A 173 -9.04 -22.73 -5.57
CA ASN A 173 -10.41 -23.27 -5.58
C ASN A 173 -10.76 -24.12 -4.35
N GLU A 174 -9.77 -24.86 -3.86
CA GLU A 174 -9.82 -25.69 -2.66
C GLU A 174 -9.82 -24.88 -1.35
N ALA A 175 -9.42 -23.61 -1.40
CA ALA A 175 -9.40 -22.74 -0.24
C ALA A 175 -10.77 -22.10 -0.01
N GLU A 176 -11.37 -22.40 1.14
CA GLU A 176 -12.56 -21.74 1.69
C GLU A 176 -12.22 -20.37 2.32
N ILE A 177 -13.23 -19.50 2.43
CA ILE A 177 -13.13 -18.20 3.10
C ILE A 177 -13.42 -18.37 4.59
N VAL A 178 -12.41 -18.22 5.44
CA VAL A 178 -12.53 -18.33 6.90
C VAL A 178 -13.17 -17.09 7.51
N ALA A 179 -12.74 -15.90 7.06
CA ALA A 179 -13.24 -14.63 7.56
C ALA A 179 -13.28 -13.56 6.47
N LEU A 180 -14.19 -12.62 6.63
CA LEU A 180 -14.25 -11.38 5.87
C LEU A 180 -14.49 -10.25 6.87
N LEU A 181 -13.61 -9.24 6.90
CA LEU A 181 -13.62 -8.18 7.91
C LEU A 181 -13.29 -6.84 7.24
N VAL A 182 -13.91 -5.74 7.68
CA VAL A 182 -13.41 -4.39 7.34
C VAL A 182 -12.11 -4.15 8.08
N HIS A 183 -11.08 -3.73 7.35
CA HIS A 183 -9.76 -3.39 7.89
C HIS A 183 -9.86 -2.21 8.86
N ARG A 184 -9.35 -2.38 10.08
CA ARG A 184 -9.21 -1.32 11.09
C ARG A 184 -7.74 -1.13 11.45
N PRO A 185 -7.14 0.02 11.12
CA PRO A 185 -5.76 0.32 11.49
C PRO A 185 -5.53 0.24 13.00
N GLY A 186 -4.36 -0.26 13.42
CA GLY A 186 -4.01 -0.50 14.82
C GLY A 186 -4.79 -1.63 15.50
N GLY A 187 -5.65 -2.35 14.77
CA GLY A 187 -6.36 -3.53 15.26
C GLY A 187 -5.45 -4.75 15.41
N ARG A 188 -5.95 -5.78 16.10
CA ARG A 188 -5.30 -7.09 16.22
C ARG A 188 -6.28 -8.20 15.84
N LEU A 189 -5.79 -9.23 15.16
CA LEU A 189 -6.55 -10.41 14.77
C LEU A 189 -6.02 -11.64 15.51
N LEU A 190 -6.91 -12.44 16.09
CA LEU A 190 -6.58 -13.79 16.53
C LEU A 190 -6.65 -14.74 15.33
N VAL A 191 -5.52 -15.34 14.99
CA VAL A 191 -5.40 -16.28 13.86
C VAL A 191 -4.95 -17.64 14.38
N ALA A 192 -5.63 -18.71 13.95
CA ALA A 192 -5.28 -20.06 14.36
C ALA A 192 -5.63 -21.13 13.33
N SER A 193 -4.84 -22.21 13.32
CA SER A 193 -5.09 -23.41 12.51
C SER A 193 -6.04 -24.38 13.23
N ASP A 194 -6.64 -25.30 12.48
CA ASP A 194 -7.36 -26.47 13.01
C ASP A 194 -6.49 -27.37 13.90
N ALA A 195 -5.18 -27.44 13.69
CA ALA A 195 -4.25 -28.11 14.60
C ALA A 195 -4.09 -27.42 15.98
N GLY A 196 -4.67 -26.22 16.14
CA GLY A 196 -4.66 -25.39 17.34
C GLY A 196 -3.35 -24.69 17.65
N ASP A 197 -2.58 -24.36 16.61
CA ASP A 197 -1.48 -23.41 16.71
C ASP A 197 -1.99 -22.04 16.23
N GLY A 198 -1.72 -20.98 17.00
CA GLY A 198 -2.22 -19.64 16.71
C GLY A 198 -1.41 -18.52 17.37
N PHE A 199 -1.71 -17.28 17.01
CA PHE A 199 -1.03 -16.06 17.48
C PHE A 199 -1.91 -14.83 17.24
N LEU A 200 -1.48 -13.68 17.77
CA LEU A 200 -2.10 -12.39 17.47
C LEU A 200 -1.38 -11.75 16.27
N ALA A 201 -2.12 -11.29 15.27
CA ALA A 201 -1.58 -10.61 14.11
C ALA A 201 -1.99 -9.13 14.12
N PRO A 202 -1.04 -8.18 14.04
CA PRO A 202 -1.37 -6.77 13.80
C PRO A 202 -2.15 -6.66 12.50
N GLU A 203 -3.31 -5.99 12.52
CA GLU A 203 -4.21 -5.95 11.37
C GLU A 203 -3.58 -5.20 10.18
N ASP A 204 -2.71 -4.23 10.45
CA ASP A 204 -1.91 -3.51 9.46
C ASP A 204 -0.89 -4.39 8.73
N GLU A 205 -0.33 -5.38 9.45
CA GLU A 205 0.59 -6.34 8.85
C GLU A 205 -0.12 -7.44 8.05
N VAL A 206 -1.45 -7.54 8.14
CA VAL A 206 -2.23 -8.55 7.39
C VAL A 206 -2.65 -8.04 6.02
N VAL A 207 -2.60 -6.73 5.79
CA VAL A 207 -2.97 -6.11 4.50
C VAL A 207 -2.03 -6.58 3.38
N ALA A 208 -2.62 -7.07 2.29
CA ALA A 208 -1.92 -7.52 1.11
C ALA A 208 -1.90 -6.44 0.03
N GLN A 209 -0.75 -6.26 -0.63
CA GLN A 209 -0.58 -5.28 -1.72
C GLN A 209 -0.92 -5.86 -3.10
N THR A 210 -0.94 -7.20 -3.22
CA THR A 210 -1.13 -7.92 -4.48
C THR A 210 -2.32 -8.87 -4.42
N ARG A 211 -2.89 -9.19 -5.59
CA ARG A 211 -3.99 -10.15 -5.73
C ARG A 211 -3.66 -11.56 -5.22
N ALA A 212 -2.37 -11.92 -5.21
CA ALA A 212 -1.86 -13.17 -4.63
C ALA A 212 -2.08 -13.28 -3.10
N GLY A 213 -2.48 -12.18 -2.43
CA GLY A 213 -2.59 -12.12 -0.99
C GLY A 213 -1.23 -12.18 -0.27
N LYS A 214 -1.27 -12.14 1.05
CA LYS A 214 -0.11 -12.22 1.95
C LYS A 214 -0.22 -13.47 2.81
N GLN A 215 0.85 -14.26 2.91
CA GLN A 215 0.88 -15.39 3.83
C GLN A 215 0.97 -14.88 5.28
N VAL A 216 0.02 -15.25 6.12
CA VAL A 216 -0.03 -14.87 7.53
C VAL A 216 0.16 -16.10 8.41
N LEU A 217 -0.66 -17.14 8.22
CA LEU A 217 -0.57 -18.38 8.97
C LEU A 217 0.17 -19.45 8.16
N ASN A 218 1.33 -19.90 8.65
CA ASN A 218 2.07 -21.01 8.03
C ASN A 218 1.44 -22.34 8.47
N LEU A 219 0.88 -23.08 7.51
CA LEU A 219 0.20 -24.34 7.74
C LEU A 219 1.12 -25.53 7.45
N ARG A 220 0.98 -26.61 8.21
CA ARG A 220 1.57 -27.92 7.90
C ARG A 220 0.70 -28.64 6.88
N ALA A 221 1.26 -29.65 6.21
CA ALA A 221 0.49 -30.51 5.31
C ALA A 221 -0.74 -31.09 6.03
N GLY A 222 -1.91 -30.96 5.42
CA GLY A 222 -3.18 -31.44 5.96
C GLY A 222 -3.84 -30.54 7.02
N THR A 223 -3.25 -29.38 7.35
CA THR A 223 -3.86 -28.39 8.26
C THR A 223 -4.45 -27.23 7.49
N ARG A 224 -5.50 -26.61 8.04
CA ARG A 224 -6.14 -25.42 7.48
C ARG A 224 -6.27 -24.31 8.51
N ALA A 225 -6.37 -23.07 8.06
CA ALA A 225 -6.80 -21.98 8.93
C ALA A 225 -8.25 -22.20 9.37
N GLN A 226 -8.48 -22.08 10.67
CA GLN A 226 -9.77 -22.32 11.30
C GLN A 226 -10.36 -21.04 11.89
N VAL A 227 -9.51 -20.17 12.45
CA VAL A 227 -9.93 -18.94 13.12
C VAL A 227 -9.20 -17.75 12.52
N CYS A 228 -9.97 -16.71 12.20
CA CYS A 228 -9.49 -15.35 11.97
C CYS A 228 -10.58 -14.40 12.47
N ARG A 229 -10.38 -13.80 13.65
CA ARG A 229 -11.36 -12.92 14.30
C ARG A 229 -10.65 -11.71 14.88
N ARG A 230 -11.31 -10.56 14.93
CA ARG A 230 -10.77 -9.41 15.66
C ARG A 230 -10.62 -9.75 17.14
N PHE A 231 -9.43 -9.52 17.67
CA PHE A 231 -9.12 -9.75 19.06
C PHE A 231 -9.54 -8.54 19.90
N ALA A 232 -10.23 -8.80 21.00
CA ALA A 232 -10.64 -7.82 21.99
C ALA A 232 -10.59 -8.47 23.39
N GLY A 233 -10.30 -7.67 24.41
CA GLY A 233 -10.16 -8.13 25.79
C GLY A 233 -8.72 -8.50 26.18
N ASP A 234 -8.60 -9.24 27.28
CA ASP A 234 -7.34 -9.58 27.97
C ASP A 234 -7.08 -11.09 28.01
N HIS A 235 -8.05 -11.92 27.64
CA HIS A 235 -7.92 -13.38 27.64
C HIS A 235 -8.34 -13.99 26.30
N VAL A 236 -7.89 -15.22 26.05
CA VAL A 236 -8.30 -16.03 24.90
C VAL A 236 -9.09 -17.24 25.39
N ALA A 237 -10.31 -17.38 24.90
CA ALA A 237 -11.12 -18.58 25.06
C ALA A 237 -10.97 -19.48 23.83
N VAL A 238 -10.71 -20.77 24.06
CA VAL A 238 -10.41 -21.75 23.01
C VAL A 238 -11.21 -23.01 23.28
N VAL A 239 -11.89 -23.52 22.26
CA VAL A 239 -12.66 -24.77 22.36
C VAL A 239 -12.25 -25.76 21.29
N GLY A 240 -12.04 -27.01 21.71
CA GLY A 240 -11.72 -28.13 20.84
C GLY A 240 -12.93 -28.90 20.33
N GLU A 241 -12.72 -29.70 19.30
CA GLU A 241 -13.69 -30.70 18.83
C GLU A 241 -14.06 -31.71 19.93
N ASN A 242 -13.14 -31.95 20.86
CA ASN A 242 -13.32 -32.76 22.06
C ASN A 242 -14.19 -32.11 23.15
N ARG A 243 -14.83 -30.96 22.84
CA ARG A 243 -15.67 -30.16 23.73
C ARG A 243 -14.95 -29.62 24.97
N LYS A 244 -13.61 -29.54 24.95
CA LYS A 244 -12.87 -28.92 26.05
C LYS A 244 -12.67 -27.44 25.79
N LEU A 245 -13.02 -26.61 26.76
CA LEU A 245 -12.77 -25.18 26.81
C LEU A 245 -11.52 -24.91 27.65
N LEU A 246 -10.70 -23.97 27.19
CA LEU A 246 -9.58 -23.40 27.91
C LEU A 246 -9.64 -21.88 27.80
N VAL A 247 -9.45 -21.19 28.91
CA VAL A 247 -9.28 -19.74 28.97
C VAL A 247 -7.90 -19.45 29.53
N PHE A 248 -7.13 -18.59 28.86
CA PHE A 248 -5.79 -18.21 29.31
C PHE A 248 -5.49 -16.74 28.96
N ASP A 249 -4.51 -16.17 29.64
CA ASP A 249 -4.09 -14.77 29.48
C ASP A 249 -3.54 -14.53 28.06
N ALA A 250 -4.04 -13.49 27.39
CA ALA A 250 -3.62 -13.15 26.04
C ALA A 250 -2.14 -12.75 25.95
N ALA A 251 -1.52 -12.31 27.04
CA ALA A 251 -0.08 -12.05 27.10
C ALA A 251 0.78 -13.32 26.89
N GLU A 252 0.18 -14.51 27.00
CA GLU A 252 0.85 -15.78 26.67
C GLU A 252 0.91 -16.05 25.15
N LEU A 253 0.28 -15.22 24.30
CA LEU A 253 0.37 -15.28 22.84
C LEU A 253 1.39 -14.29 22.29
N PRO A 254 2.24 -14.72 21.34
CA PRO A 254 3.08 -13.79 20.60
C PRO A 254 2.24 -12.96 19.61
N GLU A 255 2.71 -11.75 19.34
CA GLU A 255 2.19 -10.89 18.28
C GLU A 255 3.15 -10.93 17.07
N MET A 256 2.66 -11.32 15.90
CA MET A 256 3.49 -11.57 14.70
C MET A 256 2.71 -11.26 13.41
N GLY A 257 3.34 -10.71 12.37
CA GLY A 257 2.69 -10.55 11.06
C GLY A 257 2.60 -11.84 10.24
N ARG A 258 3.50 -12.80 10.48
CA ARG A 258 3.49 -14.13 9.84
C ARG A 258 4.14 -15.18 10.72
N ALA A 259 3.43 -16.27 11.01
CA ALA A 259 3.98 -17.36 11.80
C ALA A 259 3.19 -18.67 11.63
N LYS A 260 3.74 -19.77 12.15
CA LYS A 260 2.96 -20.98 12.42
C LYS A 260 2.07 -20.82 13.67
N GLY A 261 2.45 -19.93 14.59
CA GLY A 261 1.80 -19.78 15.88
C GLY A 261 2.26 -20.76 16.95
N VAL A 262 1.81 -20.51 18.17
CA VAL A 262 2.04 -21.35 19.35
C VAL A 262 0.80 -22.17 19.68
N ARG A 263 1.00 -23.31 20.34
CA ARG A 263 -0.11 -24.17 20.76
C ARG A 263 -1.05 -23.42 21.69
N LEU A 264 -2.33 -23.33 21.31
CA LEU A 264 -3.38 -22.70 22.12
C LEU A 264 -3.86 -23.65 23.22
N GLN A 265 -4.26 -24.86 22.83
CA GLN A 265 -4.78 -25.91 23.72
C GLN A 265 -4.22 -27.27 23.32
N LYS A 266 -3.95 -28.14 24.27
CA LYS A 266 -3.50 -29.51 24.00
C LYS A 266 -4.70 -30.43 23.72
N TYR A 267 -4.71 -31.03 22.54
CA TYR A 267 -5.71 -32.02 22.15
C TYR A 267 -5.17 -33.43 22.36
N LYS A 268 -5.99 -34.29 22.96
CA LYS A 268 -5.76 -35.75 22.96
C LYS A 268 -6.25 -36.34 21.63
N ASP A 269 -7.45 -35.92 21.23
CA ASP A 269 -8.15 -36.32 20.01
C ASP A 269 -8.81 -35.05 19.40
N GLY A 270 -8.85 -34.98 18.07
CA GLY A 270 -9.39 -33.84 17.31
C GLY A 270 -8.49 -32.61 17.28
N GLY A 271 -9.06 -31.48 16.85
CA GLY A 271 -8.38 -30.19 16.73
C GLY A 271 -9.10 -29.03 17.41
N LEU A 272 -8.64 -27.83 17.07
CA LEU A 272 -9.30 -26.57 17.39
C LEU A 272 -10.62 -26.46 16.64
N SER A 273 -11.70 -26.17 17.37
CA SER A 273 -12.98 -25.88 16.74
C SER A 273 -13.20 -24.37 16.56
N ASP A 274 -12.96 -23.59 17.61
CA ASP A 274 -13.10 -22.13 17.59
C ASP A 274 -12.26 -21.46 18.69
N ALA A 275 -11.95 -20.18 18.50
CA ALA A 275 -11.24 -19.36 19.49
C ALA A 275 -11.66 -17.90 19.39
N ARG A 276 -11.70 -17.19 20.51
CA ARG A 276 -12.07 -15.77 20.57
C ARG A 276 -11.35 -15.06 21.71
N GLY A 277 -11.06 -13.77 21.52
CA GLY A 277 -10.69 -12.88 22.62
C GLY A 277 -11.91 -12.52 23.48
N ILE A 278 -11.71 -12.48 24.79
CA ILE A 278 -12.71 -12.07 25.78
C ILE A 278 -12.08 -11.13 26.80
N ALA A 279 -12.87 -10.23 27.36
CA ALA A 279 -12.52 -9.55 28.60
C ALA A 279 -12.95 -10.45 29.75
N LEU A 280 -12.02 -10.90 30.60
CA LEU A 280 -12.33 -11.85 31.68
C LEU A 280 -13.44 -11.33 32.60
N ALA A 281 -13.45 -10.02 32.85
CA ALA A 281 -14.45 -9.35 33.68
C ALA A 281 -15.88 -9.39 33.10
N GLU A 282 -16.03 -9.47 31.78
CA GLU A 282 -17.34 -9.58 31.10
C GLU A 282 -17.81 -11.03 30.98
N GLY A 283 -16.90 -11.98 31.17
CA GLY A 283 -17.15 -13.40 31.03
C GLY A 283 -17.20 -13.86 29.57
N LEU A 284 -17.79 -15.04 29.37
CA LEU A 284 -17.93 -15.68 28.08
C LEU A 284 -19.41 -15.81 27.70
N SER A 285 -19.79 -15.27 26.55
CA SER A 285 -21.15 -15.41 26.01
C SER A 285 -21.19 -16.28 24.76
N TRP A 286 -22.23 -17.09 24.61
CA TRP A 286 -22.51 -17.90 23.42
C TRP A 286 -24.02 -18.05 23.19
N ARG A 287 -24.42 -18.46 21.97
CA ARG A 287 -25.83 -18.80 21.68
C ARG A 287 -26.08 -20.26 21.98
N ASP A 288 -27.09 -20.58 22.78
CA ASP A 288 -27.49 -21.98 22.99
C ASP A 288 -28.17 -22.57 21.74
N PRO A 289 -28.39 -23.91 21.66
CA PRO A 289 -29.07 -24.53 20.53
C PRO A 289 -30.52 -24.04 20.29
N ALA A 290 -31.12 -23.35 21.27
CA ALA A 290 -32.44 -22.74 21.15
C ALA A 290 -32.36 -21.25 20.73
N GLY A 291 -31.16 -20.75 20.39
CA GLY A 291 -30.92 -19.38 19.92
C GLY A 291 -30.82 -18.33 21.02
N ARG A 292 -30.87 -18.70 22.30
CA ARG A 292 -30.78 -17.76 23.44
C ARG A 292 -29.32 -17.48 23.77
N THR A 293 -29.00 -16.23 24.10
CA THR A 293 -27.67 -15.88 24.60
C THR A 293 -27.52 -16.37 26.04
N ARG A 294 -26.51 -17.21 26.28
CA ARG A 294 -26.03 -17.56 27.61
C ARG A 294 -24.71 -16.86 27.86
N SER A 295 -24.50 -16.43 29.10
CA SER A 295 -23.25 -15.84 29.55
C SER A 295 -22.80 -16.56 30.82
N GLU A 296 -21.53 -16.90 30.87
CA GLU A 296 -20.84 -17.39 32.07
C GLU A 296 -19.86 -16.32 32.52
N THR A 297 -19.99 -15.87 33.77
CA THR A 297 -19.16 -14.79 34.33
C THR A 297 -18.04 -15.34 35.21
N ASP A 298 -18.24 -16.52 35.83
CA ASP A 298 -17.19 -17.20 36.56
C ASP A 298 -16.48 -18.20 35.66
N LEU A 299 -15.32 -17.78 35.15
CA LEU A 299 -14.48 -18.60 34.27
C LEU A 299 -13.36 -19.35 35.02
N SER A 300 -13.39 -19.36 36.36
CA SER A 300 -12.33 -19.97 37.19
C SER A 300 -12.09 -21.45 36.88
N GLU A 301 -13.13 -22.21 36.52
CA GLU A 301 -13.00 -23.63 36.15
C GLU A 301 -12.17 -23.84 34.87
N TRP A 302 -12.26 -22.91 33.91
CA TRP A 302 -11.58 -23.00 32.62
C TRP A 302 -10.30 -22.19 32.53
N LEU A 303 -10.03 -21.35 33.53
CA LEU A 303 -8.83 -20.53 33.60
C LEU A 303 -7.60 -21.39 33.94
N ALA A 304 -6.68 -21.50 33.00
CA ALA A 304 -5.42 -22.22 33.19
C ALA A 304 -4.33 -21.69 32.26
N LYS A 305 -3.10 -22.19 32.42
CA LYS A 305 -2.00 -21.84 31.51
C LYS A 305 -2.28 -22.28 30.08
N ARG A 306 -1.73 -21.52 29.11
CA ARG A 306 -1.81 -21.86 27.68
C ARG A 306 -1.26 -23.27 27.44
N ALA A 307 -1.78 -23.93 26.40
CA ALA A 307 -1.39 -25.29 25.99
C ALA A 307 -1.72 -26.40 27.00
N THR A 308 -2.55 -26.14 28.00
CA THR A 308 -3.18 -27.19 28.81
C THR A 308 -4.36 -27.82 28.04
N ALA A 309 -4.92 -28.91 28.56
CA ALA A 309 -5.99 -29.63 27.87
C ALA A 309 -7.38 -28.95 27.96
N GLY A 310 -7.56 -27.99 28.89
CA GLY A 310 -8.87 -27.43 29.21
C GLY A 310 -9.80 -28.38 29.99
N ARG A 311 -10.98 -27.87 30.33
CA ARG A 311 -12.08 -28.58 31.00
C ARG A 311 -13.29 -28.72 30.10
N MET A 312 -14.26 -29.56 30.46
CA MET A 312 -15.48 -29.74 29.65
C MET A 312 -16.19 -28.40 29.48
N ALA A 313 -16.60 -28.07 28.26
CA ALA A 313 -17.29 -26.81 27.97
C ALA A 313 -18.56 -26.64 28.84
N PRO A 314 -18.94 -25.39 29.19
CA PRO A 314 -20.08 -25.12 30.06
C PRO A 314 -21.38 -25.79 29.62
N ARG A 315 -22.29 -26.01 30.57
CA ARG A 315 -23.60 -26.59 30.26
C ARG A 315 -24.39 -25.70 29.29
N GLY A 316 -24.84 -26.30 28.20
CA GLY A 316 -25.55 -25.59 27.13
C GLY A 316 -24.63 -24.90 26.12
N PHE A 317 -23.32 -25.18 26.13
CA PHE A 317 -22.42 -24.79 25.05
C PHE A 317 -22.82 -25.50 23.74
N PRO A 318 -22.73 -24.82 22.57
CA PRO A 318 -23.20 -25.34 21.29
C PRO A 318 -22.63 -26.71 20.93
N ARG A 319 -23.42 -27.49 20.18
CA ARG A 319 -23.00 -28.83 19.73
C ARG A 319 -21.93 -28.79 18.64
N ASP A 320 -21.90 -27.71 17.86
CA ASP A 320 -20.90 -27.45 16.83
C ASP A 320 -19.59 -26.88 17.38
N ASN A 321 -19.50 -26.68 18.70
CA ASN A 321 -18.34 -26.15 19.42
C ASN A 321 -17.88 -24.77 18.93
N ARG A 322 -18.81 -23.89 18.56
CA ARG A 322 -18.50 -22.51 18.14
C ARG A 322 -19.03 -21.48 19.14
N PHE A 323 -18.33 -20.36 19.27
CA PHE A 323 -18.75 -19.24 20.13
C PHE A 323 -19.82 -18.35 19.47
N GLY A 324 -20.08 -18.55 18.17
CA GLY A 324 -20.91 -17.68 17.34
C GLY A 324 -20.07 -16.76 16.46
#